data_AF-A0A9E3NTA9-F1
#
_entry.id   AF-A0A9E3NTA9-F1
#
_cell.length_a   1.000
_cell.length_b   1.000
_cell.length_c   1.000
_cell.angle_alpha   90.00
_cell.angle_beta   90.00
_cell.angle_gamma   90.00
#
_symmetry.space_group_name_H-M   'P 1'
#
loop_
_entity.id
_entity.type
_entity.pdbx_description
1 polymer ?
#
loop_
_entity_poly.entity_id
_entity_poly.type
_entity_poly.pdbx_seq_one_letter_code
_entity_poly.pdbx_strand_id
1 'polypeptide(L)'
;MSAHLAWAKGGEASFLTVDDDAVTLRSTIPSPPGSRLEGKLASGDTPIKIKIHGSKLEPDGSFTLKGRLLDASRGTRDRVASLVIS
;
A
#
# COMPACT_ATOMS: atom_id res chain seq x y z
N MET A 1 4.76 -4.91 13.86
CA MET A 1 4.80 -4.07 12.64
C MET A 1 3.63 -3.09 12.72
N SER A 2 3.89 -1.80 12.71
CA SER A 2 2.82 -0.80 12.75
C SER A 2 2.24 -0.62 11.35
N ALA A 3 0.92 -0.69 11.23
CA ALA A 3 0.26 -0.40 9.96
C ALA A 3 0.46 1.06 9.57
N HIS A 4 0.83 1.30 8.31
CA HIS A 4 1.05 2.63 7.76
C HIS A 4 -0.14 3.14 6.96
N LEU A 5 -1.03 2.22 6.56
CA LEU A 5 -2.14 2.49 5.66
C LEU A 5 -3.38 1.72 6.14
N ALA A 6 -4.50 2.41 6.27
CA ALA A 6 -5.80 1.81 6.50
C ALA A 6 -6.61 1.83 5.20
N TRP A 7 -7.12 0.68 4.76
CA TRP A 7 -7.88 0.57 3.53
C TRP A 7 -9.33 1.05 3.73
N ALA A 8 -9.90 1.72 2.73
CA ALA A 8 -11.30 2.17 2.78
C ALA A 8 -12.29 1.00 2.85
N LYS A 9 -11.92 -0.17 2.30
CA LYS A 9 -12.71 -1.41 2.35
C LYS A 9 -12.53 -2.21 3.65
N GLY A 10 -11.86 -1.64 4.65
CA GLY A 10 -11.45 -2.32 5.87
C GLY A 10 -10.13 -3.10 5.68
N GLY A 11 -9.38 -3.27 6.77
CA GLY A 11 -8.05 -3.86 6.75
C GLY A 11 -6.92 -2.82 6.65
N GLU A 12 -5.69 -3.32 6.69
CA GLU A 12 -4.50 -2.49 6.86
C GLU A 12 -3.35 -2.97 5.98
N ALA A 13 -2.38 -2.09 5.74
CA ALA A 13 -1.16 -2.44 5.04
C ALA A 13 0.07 -1.67 5.56
N SER A 14 1.23 -2.26 5.30
CA SER A 14 2.55 -1.70 5.53
C SER A 14 3.34 -1.69 4.22
N PHE A 15 4.04 -0.60 3.95
CA PHE A 15 4.92 -0.49 2.77
C PHE A 15 6.20 -1.30 3.01
N LEU A 16 6.50 -2.21 2.09
CA LEU A 16 7.72 -3.01 2.07
C LEU A 16 8.78 -2.39 1.17
N THR A 17 8.38 -1.88 0.01
CA THR A 17 9.27 -1.18 -0.92
C THR A 17 8.51 -0.06 -1.62
N VAL A 18 9.22 1.03 -1.91
CA VAL A 18 8.72 2.18 -2.69
C VAL A 18 9.83 2.59 -3.64
N ASP A 19 9.55 2.58 -4.94
CA ASP A 19 10.45 3.00 -6.01
C ASP A 19 9.67 3.93 -6.96
N ASP A 20 9.83 5.24 -6.78
CA ASP A 20 9.01 6.30 -7.37
C ASP A 20 7.49 6.06 -7.19
N ASP A 21 6.82 5.56 -8.23
CA ASP A 21 5.40 5.23 -8.19
C ASP A 21 5.13 3.73 -7.94
N ALA A 22 6.14 2.87 -8.07
CA ALA A 22 6.02 1.43 -7.84
C ALA A 22 6.10 1.11 -6.35
N VAL A 23 5.16 0.30 -5.86
CA VAL A 23 5.05 -0.04 -4.44
C VAL A 23 4.79 -1.52 -4.22
N THR A 24 5.42 -2.06 -3.17
CA THR A 24 5.10 -3.38 -2.62
C THR A 24 4.58 -3.19 -1.20
N LEU A 25 3.46 -3.82 -0.88
CA LEU A 25 2.82 -3.74 0.43
C LEU A 25 2.61 -5.14 1.02
N ARG A 26 2.67 -5.21 2.34
CA ARG A 26 2.13 -6.30 3.14
C ARG A 26 0.75 -5.87 3.62
N SER A 27 -0.30 -6.60 3.22
CA SER A 27 -1.70 -6.24 3.45
C SER A 27 -2.43 -7.36 4.21
N THR A 28 -3.41 -6.99 5.05
CA THR A 28 -4.29 -7.97 5.71
C THR A 28 -5.44 -8.45 4.83
N ILE A 29 -5.66 -7.78 3.70
CA ILE A 29 -6.72 -8.12 2.73
C ILE A 29 -6.13 -8.35 1.33
N PRO A 30 -6.73 -9.25 0.53
CA PRO A 30 -6.34 -9.45 -0.85
C PRO A 30 -6.85 -8.33 -1.76
N SER A 31 -6.28 -8.23 -2.96
CA SER A 31 -6.89 -7.45 -4.04
C SER A 31 -6.47 -7.98 -5.42
N PRO A 32 -7.40 -8.23 -6.35
CA PRO A 32 -7.05 -8.85 -7.62
C PRO A 32 -6.20 -7.91 -8.50
N PRO A 33 -5.30 -8.43 -9.36
CA PRO A 33 -4.61 -7.63 -10.37
C PRO A 33 -5.59 -6.83 -11.24
N GLY A 34 -5.22 -5.61 -11.61
CA GLY A 34 -6.06 -4.65 -12.34
C GLY A 34 -7.01 -3.84 -11.45
N SER A 35 -7.27 -4.27 -10.21
CA SER A 35 -8.10 -3.51 -9.28
C SER A 35 -7.42 -2.23 -8.76
N ARG A 36 -8.23 -1.34 -8.19
CA ARG A 36 -7.77 -0.16 -7.48
C ARG A 36 -8.11 -0.32 -6.00
N LEU A 37 -7.12 -0.10 -5.15
CA LEU A 37 -7.33 0.04 -3.72
C LEU A 37 -7.17 1.48 -3.30
N GLU A 38 -8.06 1.91 -2.44
CA GLU A 38 -8.04 3.23 -1.83
C GLU A 38 -7.93 3.08 -0.33
N GLY A 39 -7.17 3.97 0.29
CA GLY A 39 -6.95 4.00 1.73
C GLY A 39 -6.43 5.35 2.18
N LYS A 40 -6.08 5.43 3.46
CA LYS A 40 -5.50 6.62 4.08
C LYS A 40 -4.28 6.24 4.89
N LEU A 41 -3.26 7.10 4.89
CA LEU A 41 -2.11 6.91 5.76
C LEU A 41 -2.55 6.96 7.22
N ALA A 42 -2.00 6.09 8.07
CA ALA A 42 -2.31 6.08 9.50
C ALA A 42 -1.79 7.34 10.21
N SER A 43 -0.72 7.97 9.68
CA SER A 43 -0.08 9.17 10.26
C SER A 43 -0.82 10.49 9.97
N GLY A 44 -1.93 10.44 9.24
CA GLY A 44 -2.72 11.60 8.84
C GLY A 44 -3.62 11.23 7.66
N ASP A 45 -4.81 11.81 7.59
CA ASP A 45 -5.89 11.48 6.63
C ASP A 45 -5.54 11.64 5.13
N THR A 46 -4.26 11.71 4.77
CA THR A 46 -3.74 11.71 3.40
C THR A 46 -4.28 10.49 2.63
N PRO A 47 -5.09 10.71 1.58
CA PRO A 47 -5.62 9.63 0.77
C PRO A 47 -4.51 9.03 -0.09
N ILE A 48 -4.55 7.71 -0.24
CA ILE A 48 -3.65 6.92 -1.08
C ILE A 48 -4.50 6.05 -2.00
N LYS A 49 -4.14 6.03 -3.28
CA LYS A 49 -4.75 5.18 -4.30
C LYS A 49 -3.66 4.32 -4.94
N ILE A 50 -3.92 3.02 -5.07
CA ILE A 50 -2.95 2.07 -5.61
C ILE A 50 -3.63 1.21 -6.67
N LYS A 51 -3.09 1.21 -7.89
CA LYS A 51 -3.43 0.22 -8.91
C LYS A 51 -2.66 -1.06 -8.63
N ILE A 52 -3.38 -2.17 -8.47
CA ILE A 52 -2.79 -3.46 -8.12
C ILE A 52 -2.36 -4.18 -9.40
N HIS A 53 -1.12 -4.66 -9.42
CA HIS A 53 -0.52 -5.46 -10.49
C HIS A 53 -0.35 -6.92 -10.08
N GLY A 54 -0.26 -7.21 -8.79
CA GLY A 54 -0.11 -8.56 -8.26
C GLY A 54 -0.61 -8.67 -6.83
N SER A 55 -1.16 -9.82 -6.48
CA SER A 55 -1.54 -10.17 -5.11
C SER A 55 -1.16 -11.61 -4.86
N LYS A 56 -0.34 -11.83 -3.83
CA LYS A 56 0.14 -13.15 -3.45
C LYS A 56 -0.21 -13.40 -1.98
N LEU A 57 -0.84 -14.54 -1.70
CA LEU A 57 -1.02 -15.02 -0.33
C LEU A 57 0.32 -15.51 0.22
N GLU A 58 0.60 -15.15 1.45
CA GLU A 58 1.83 -15.44 2.16
C GLU A 58 1.59 -16.50 3.23
N PRO A 59 2.63 -17.22 3.69
CA PRO A 59 2.45 -18.34 4.64
C PRO A 59 1.82 -17.94 5.98
N ASP A 60 1.92 -16.67 6.37
CA ASP A 60 1.35 -16.07 7.59
C ASP A 60 -0.12 -15.66 7.43
N GLY A 61 -0.74 -15.92 6.27
CA GLY A 61 -2.12 -15.54 5.96
C GLY A 61 -2.30 -14.10 5.48
N SER A 62 -1.21 -13.33 5.38
CA SER A 62 -1.23 -11.97 4.82
C SER A 62 -1.06 -11.98 3.29
N PHE A 63 -1.16 -10.80 2.67
CA PHE A 63 -1.05 -10.65 1.23
C PHE A 63 0.09 -9.70 0.86
N THR A 64 1.02 -10.17 0.04
CA THR A 64 1.95 -9.28 -0.67
C THR A 64 1.25 -8.70 -1.88
N LEU A 65 1.01 -7.39 -1.85
CA LEU A 65 0.42 -6.63 -2.94
C LEU A 65 1.51 -5.86 -3.68
N LYS A 66 1.57 -6.02 -5.00
CA LYS A 66 2.43 -5.21 -5.87
C LYS A 66 1.54 -4.26 -6.65
N GLY A 67 1.92 -2.99 -6.71
CA GLY A 67 1.08 -1.98 -7.31
C GLY A 67 1.83 -0.73 -7.73
N ARG A 68 1.06 0.27 -8.15
CA ARG A 68 1.54 1.61 -8.46
C ARG A 68 0.67 2.65 -7.76
N LEU A 69 1.29 3.63 -7.14
CA LEU A 69 0.64 4.82 -6.60
C LEU A 69 -0.04 5.59 -7.74
N LEU A 70 -1.33 5.86 -7.59
CA LEU A 70 -2.10 6.69 -8.50
C LEU A 70 -2.23 8.10 -7.93
N ASP A 71 -2.17 9.09 -8.82
CA ASP A 71 -2.39 10.51 -8.50
C ASP A 71 -1.50 11.03 -7.35
N ALA A 72 -0.35 10.37 -7.12
CA ALA A 72 0.55 10.72 -6.02
C ALA A 72 1.46 11.89 -6.39
N SER A 73 1.30 12.99 -5.67
CA SER A 73 2.23 14.13 -5.72
C SER A 73 3.63 13.70 -5.27
N ARG A 74 4.66 14.49 -5.63
CA ARG A 74 6.03 14.27 -5.13
C ARG A 74 6.06 14.19 -3.60
N GLY A 75 5.40 15.11 -2.90
CA GLY A 75 5.34 15.09 -1.43
C GLY A 75 4.68 13.83 -0.87
N THR A 76 3.65 13.30 -1.56
CA THR A 76 3.02 12.02 -1.19
C THR A 76 3.99 10.85 -1.38
N ARG A 77 4.74 10.82 -2.49
CA ARG A 77 5.75 9.77 -2.74
C ARG A 77 6.87 9.82 -1.71
N ASP A 78 7.41 11.00 -1.41
CA ASP A 78 8.45 11.18 -0.40
C ASP A 78 7.97 10.73 0.99
N ARG A 79 6.70 11.04 1.33
CA ARG A 79 6.05 10.60 2.58
C ARG A 79 5.88 9.08 2.64
N VAL A 80 5.50 8.44 1.53
CA VAL A 80 5.31 6.99 1.46
C VAL A 80 6.66 6.27 1.51
N ALA A 81 7.68 6.80 0.83
CA ALA A 81 9.04 6.27 0.86
C ALA A 81 9.65 6.31 2.26
N SER A 82 9.38 7.35 3.06
CA SER A 82 9.86 7.42 4.44
C SER A 82 9.18 6.44 5.41
N LEU A 83 8.12 5.73 4.96
CA LEU A 83 7.40 4.71 5.73
C LEU A 83 7.83 3.28 5.38
N VAL A 84 8.85 3.10 4.54
CA VAL A 84 9.38 1.76 4.22
C VAL A 84 10.05 1.18 5.45
N ILE A 85 9.62 0.00 5.87
CA ILE A 85 10.22 -0.73 6.99
C ILE A 85 11.47 -1.44 6.46
N SER A 86 12.63 -1.15 7.06
CA SER A 86 13.88 -1.89 6.82
C SER A 86 13.95 -3.18 7.63
#